data_AF-A0A3D8T5L2-F1
#
_entry.id   AF-A0A3D8T5L2-F1
#
_cell.length_a   1.000
_cell.length_b   1.000
_cell.length_c   1.000
_cell.angle_alpha   90.00
_cell.angle_beta   90.00
_cell.angle_gamma   90.00
#
_symmetry.space_group_name_H-M   'P 1'
#
loop_
_entity.id
_entity.type
_entity.pdbx_description
1 polymer ?
#
loop_
_entity_poly.entity_id
_entity_poly.type
_entity_poly.pdbx_seq_one_letter_code
_entity_poly.pdbx_strand_id
1 'polypeptide(L)'
;MHPTWSPPKDYRNRPVAVLGAGVLGRRIGCIWASAGYDVRLRDPSAEQLSAGIAYIEENVSAYAAKTGCSPGKAYAFTTLEEAVANAWLIIEAVPEKLPLKIETFAELETLAPNDCILASNSSSYKTSEMLEKVRSEAVKSRILNMHYYMPPQCMIVELMSDGFTYDGIFPFMVERCRESGTEPYVVRTQSTGFIFNRLWAAVKREVLTILAEGVSVPEEIDAMWKTMFITGEVLPCQMMDLIGLDTVAFIEQHYIKERGLSSEKTVDYLTQNYLDKGKLGTKCAQGGLYPPASSEKTEQPRLLVLDVGLASATATTSIGTPAGEVLSLTADGKQHKLQTVVPSQLLPDGITVDRASNRIFWTNMGIPGRLDGSVCSSNMDGSDVRTLITPGGPINTPKQIAIDEKAQHLYFCDREGCAVYRCNFDGSDLEKLVSRKSDKEGASDVQDWCVGIAVSCRYNRFYWTQKGAPKSGKGRIFTAAIGAPPGSIAAGGNEEELCILSGLPEPIDLEVDEEMGVLYWTDRGELPYGNALYRVDLDTEGRPVGKPEIVIRGLHEAIGVSLDRKSGDIYLTDLGGSIYRCNRDGKKEVLYREDGRAFTGVLCLQ
;
A
#
# COMPACT_ATOMS: atom_id res chain seq x y z
N MET A 1 10.16 -43.89 8.66
CA MET A 1 10.27 -42.47 9.06
C MET A 1 11.22 -41.81 8.08
N HIS A 2 10.77 -40.85 7.28
CA HIS A 2 11.72 -40.03 6.51
C HIS A 2 12.61 -39.27 7.51
N PRO A 3 13.93 -39.18 7.28
CA PRO A 3 14.81 -38.42 8.16
C PRO A 3 14.30 -36.98 8.27
N THR A 4 14.13 -36.50 9.49
CA THR A 4 13.72 -35.11 9.76
C THR A 4 14.92 -34.20 9.51
N TRP A 5 14.81 -33.33 8.51
CA TRP A 5 15.81 -32.30 8.23
C TRP A 5 15.82 -31.22 9.32
N SER A 6 17.00 -30.68 9.61
CA SER A 6 17.20 -29.53 10.50
C SER A 6 17.95 -28.42 9.77
N PRO A 7 17.65 -27.14 10.03
CA PRO A 7 18.40 -26.02 9.46
C PRO A 7 19.92 -26.11 9.70
N PRO A 8 20.75 -25.56 8.79
CA PRO A 8 22.20 -25.51 8.99
C PRO A 8 22.52 -24.77 10.29
N LYS A 9 23.45 -25.29 11.08
CA LYS A 9 23.78 -24.67 12.38
C LYS A 9 24.51 -23.35 12.17
N ASP A 10 24.15 -22.36 12.98
CA ASP A 10 24.80 -21.04 12.99
C ASP A 10 24.87 -20.37 11.60
N TYR A 11 23.86 -20.62 10.76
CA TYR A 11 23.84 -20.17 9.38
C TYR A 11 23.98 -18.65 9.21
N ARG A 12 23.62 -17.86 10.24
CA ARG A 12 23.75 -16.39 10.22
C ARG A 12 25.20 -15.89 10.27
N ASN A 13 26.08 -16.65 10.91
CA ASN A 13 27.50 -16.29 11.05
C ASN A 13 28.40 -17.07 10.08
N ARG A 14 27.79 -17.89 9.20
CA ARG A 14 28.48 -18.65 8.18
C ARG A 14 28.34 -17.97 6.82
N PRO A 15 29.31 -18.13 5.92
CA PRO A 15 29.25 -17.49 4.62
C PRO A 15 28.25 -18.16 3.67
N VAL A 16 27.79 -17.40 2.69
CA VAL A 16 27.15 -17.91 1.47
C VAL A 16 28.21 -18.00 0.37
N ALA A 17 28.39 -19.17 -0.23
CA ALA A 17 29.29 -19.33 -1.36
C ALA A 17 28.53 -19.24 -2.69
N VAL A 18 29.07 -18.50 -3.65
CA VAL A 18 28.53 -18.40 -5.01
C VAL A 18 29.59 -18.86 -6.00
N LEU A 19 29.28 -19.93 -6.74
CA LEU A 19 30.20 -20.55 -7.68
C LEU A 19 29.97 -20.00 -9.08
N GLY A 20 30.82 -19.07 -9.50
CA GLY A 20 30.75 -18.30 -10.73
C GLY A 20 30.69 -16.81 -10.41
N ALA A 21 31.60 -16.01 -10.96
CA ALA A 21 31.66 -14.55 -10.80
C ALA A 21 31.15 -13.79 -12.04
N GLY A 22 30.48 -14.51 -12.95
CA GLY A 22 29.85 -13.94 -14.14
C GLY A 22 28.68 -12.99 -13.81
N VAL A 23 27.82 -12.76 -14.80
CA VAL A 23 26.73 -11.76 -14.70
C VAL A 23 25.78 -12.04 -13.53
N LEU A 24 25.25 -13.26 -13.41
CA LEU A 24 24.32 -13.60 -12.34
C LEU A 24 25.02 -13.86 -11.01
N GLY A 25 26.18 -14.52 -11.02
CA GLY A 25 26.91 -14.86 -9.81
C GLY A 25 27.25 -13.65 -8.93
N ARG A 26 27.77 -12.56 -9.51
CA ARG A 26 28.06 -11.33 -8.75
C ARG A 26 26.79 -10.65 -8.20
N ARG A 27 25.66 -10.79 -8.91
CA ARG A 27 24.36 -10.21 -8.49
C ARG A 27 23.73 -11.02 -7.36
N ILE A 28 23.81 -12.34 -7.43
CA ILE A 28 23.43 -13.25 -6.35
C ILE A 28 24.31 -13.00 -5.12
N GLY A 29 25.62 -12.82 -5.32
CA GLY A 29 26.53 -12.41 -4.24
C GLY A 29 26.11 -11.08 -3.61
N CYS A 30 25.75 -10.09 -4.42
CA CYS A 30 25.27 -8.79 -3.93
C CYS A 30 23.97 -8.92 -3.11
N ILE A 31 23.02 -9.76 -3.54
CA ILE A 31 21.79 -10.06 -2.79
C ILE A 31 22.12 -10.54 -1.37
N TRP A 32 22.95 -11.57 -1.23
CA TRP A 32 23.25 -12.15 0.08
C TRP A 32 24.13 -11.23 0.94
N ALA A 33 25.09 -10.54 0.35
CA ALA A 33 25.90 -9.54 1.05
C ALA A 33 25.01 -8.41 1.63
N SER A 34 24.01 -7.96 0.87
CA SER A 34 23.07 -6.92 1.31
C SER A 34 22.22 -7.29 2.52
N ALA A 35 22.09 -8.60 2.79
CA ALA A 35 21.36 -9.15 3.93
C ALA A 35 22.27 -9.38 5.15
N GLY A 36 23.53 -8.92 5.09
CA GLY A 36 24.50 -9.03 6.18
C GLY A 36 25.32 -10.32 6.19
N TYR A 37 25.18 -11.19 5.18
CA TYR A 37 26.01 -12.40 5.09
C TYR A 37 27.38 -12.09 4.47
N ASP A 38 28.42 -12.71 5.00
CA ASP A 38 29.69 -12.78 4.29
C ASP A 38 29.53 -13.68 3.05
N VAL A 39 29.99 -13.20 1.89
CA VAL A 39 29.85 -13.87 0.61
C VAL A 39 31.22 -14.31 0.09
N ARG A 40 31.29 -15.57 -0.33
CA ARG A 40 32.48 -16.13 -0.98
C ARG A 40 32.19 -16.35 -2.45
N LEU A 41 32.80 -15.52 -3.30
CA LEU A 41 32.67 -15.63 -4.74
C LEU A 41 33.82 -16.47 -5.29
N ARG A 42 33.49 -17.50 -6.07
CA ARG A 42 34.48 -18.39 -6.69
C ARG A 42 34.41 -18.32 -8.20
N ASP A 43 35.54 -18.12 -8.86
CA ASP A 43 35.66 -18.25 -10.32
C ASP A 43 37.10 -18.61 -10.70
N PRO A 44 37.34 -19.48 -11.70
CA PRO A 44 38.69 -19.74 -12.17
C PRO A 44 39.36 -18.49 -12.79
N SER A 45 38.59 -17.51 -13.27
CA SER A 45 39.12 -16.26 -13.83
C SER A 45 39.31 -15.19 -12.76
N ALA A 46 40.57 -14.77 -12.54
CA ALA A 46 40.90 -13.66 -11.66
C ALA A 46 40.25 -12.33 -12.09
N GLU A 47 40.07 -12.12 -13.40
CA GLU A 47 39.37 -10.96 -13.94
C GLU A 47 37.89 -10.96 -13.54
N GLN A 48 37.20 -12.11 -13.67
CA GLN A 48 35.80 -12.23 -13.28
C GLN A 48 35.61 -12.07 -11.78
N LEU A 49 36.52 -12.63 -10.97
CA LEU A 49 36.52 -12.41 -9.52
C LEU A 49 36.64 -10.92 -9.18
N SER A 50 37.64 -10.24 -9.77
CA SER A 50 37.88 -8.82 -9.48
C SER A 50 36.68 -7.96 -9.87
N ALA A 51 36.10 -8.20 -11.05
CA ALA A 51 34.89 -7.52 -11.49
C ALA A 51 33.65 -7.87 -10.66
N GLY A 52 33.58 -9.10 -10.14
CA GLY A 52 32.50 -9.57 -9.29
C GLY A 52 32.52 -8.92 -7.91
N ILE A 53 33.70 -8.84 -7.28
CA ILE A 53 33.90 -8.16 -5.99
C ILE A 53 33.60 -6.67 -6.13
N ALA A 54 34.18 -6.00 -7.13
CA ALA A 54 33.92 -4.58 -7.39
C ALA A 54 32.42 -4.31 -7.58
N TYR A 55 31.72 -5.17 -8.34
CA TYR A 55 30.27 -5.04 -8.51
C TYR A 55 29.53 -5.12 -7.17
N ILE A 56 29.88 -6.07 -6.30
CA ILE A 56 29.24 -6.19 -4.99
C ILE A 56 29.52 -4.94 -4.15
N GLU A 57 30.77 -4.52 -4.03
CA GLU A 57 31.16 -3.34 -3.23
C GLU A 57 30.45 -2.06 -3.69
N GLU A 58 30.34 -1.84 -5.01
CA GLU A 58 29.68 -0.68 -5.59
C GLU A 58 28.15 -0.69 -5.41
N ASN A 59 27.51 -1.86 -5.40
CA ASN A 59 26.06 -1.98 -5.50
C ASN A 59 25.37 -2.41 -4.20
N VAL A 60 26.10 -3.01 -3.24
CA VAL A 60 25.49 -3.65 -2.07
C VAL A 60 24.68 -2.69 -1.21
N SER A 61 25.09 -1.43 -1.10
CA SER A 61 24.35 -0.40 -0.36
C SER A 61 22.95 -0.15 -0.94
N ALA A 62 22.81 -0.18 -2.27
CA ALA A 62 21.51 0.00 -2.92
C ALA A 62 20.59 -1.22 -2.70
N TYR A 63 21.15 -2.43 -2.68
CA TYR A 63 20.39 -3.64 -2.34
C TYR A 63 19.99 -3.64 -0.87
N ALA A 64 20.88 -3.19 0.02
CA ALA A 64 20.68 -3.17 1.47
C ALA A 64 19.58 -2.19 1.90
N ALA A 65 19.25 -1.20 1.07
CA ALA A 65 18.08 -0.33 1.31
C ALA A 65 16.76 -1.14 1.38
N LYS A 66 16.67 -2.30 0.73
CA LYS A 66 15.49 -3.19 0.79
C LYS A 66 15.50 -4.13 1.99
N THR A 67 16.66 -4.43 2.57
CA THR A 67 16.82 -5.37 3.70
C THR A 67 16.91 -4.67 5.05
N GLY A 68 17.38 -3.41 5.08
CA GLY A 68 17.65 -2.67 6.32
C GLY A 68 18.87 -3.18 7.11
N CYS A 69 19.66 -4.08 6.53
CA CYS A 69 20.83 -4.67 7.18
C CYS A 69 22.12 -3.91 6.84
N SER A 70 23.11 -4.00 7.74
CA SER A 70 24.48 -3.63 7.38
C SER A 70 25.05 -4.69 6.42
N PRO A 71 25.63 -4.30 5.27
CA PRO A 71 26.22 -5.25 4.33
C PRO A 71 27.31 -6.14 4.94
N GLY A 72 27.31 -7.42 4.57
CA GLY A 72 28.42 -8.34 4.82
C GLY A 72 29.57 -8.14 3.82
N LYS A 73 30.68 -8.84 4.05
CA LYS A 73 31.90 -8.71 3.22
C LYS A 73 31.92 -9.73 2.08
N ALA A 74 32.49 -9.33 0.94
CA ALA A 74 32.72 -10.23 -0.19
C ALA A 74 34.20 -10.66 -0.26
N TYR A 75 34.44 -11.94 -0.52
CA TYR A 75 35.78 -12.52 -0.62
C TYR A 75 35.91 -13.33 -1.91
N ALA A 76 37.07 -13.24 -2.57
CA ALA A 76 37.34 -13.92 -3.83
C ALA A 76 38.18 -15.19 -3.61
N PHE A 77 37.80 -16.28 -4.27
CA PHE A 77 38.49 -17.57 -4.22
C PHE A 77 38.64 -18.17 -5.62
N THR A 78 39.77 -18.80 -5.90
CA THR A 78 40.00 -19.53 -7.16
C THR A 78 39.72 -21.02 -7.02
N THR A 79 39.98 -21.58 -5.83
CA THR A 79 39.76 -22.99 -5.51
C THR A 79 38.32 -23.22 -4.99
N LEU A 80 37.76 -24.40 -5.29
CA LEU A 80 36.42 -24.76 -4.81
C LEU A 80 36.43 -25.03 -3.29
N GLU A 81 37.42 -25.76 -2.79
CA GLU A 81 37.56 -26.15 -1.39
C GLU A 81 37.53 -24.94 -0.44
N GLU A 82 38.35 -23.92 -0.70
CA GLU A 82 38.39 -22.72 0.16
C GLU A 82 37.08 -21.92 0.08
N ALA A 83 36.47 -21.84 -1.10
CA ALA A 83 35.23 -21.10 -1.32
C ALA A 83 34.06 -21.69 -0.53
N VAL A 84 33.96 -23.02 -0.44
CA VAL A 84 32.84 -23.71 0.20
C VAL A 84 33.08 -24.03 1.67
N ALA A 85 34.32 -23.89 2.16
CA ALA A 85 34.67 -24.17 3.54
C ALA A 85 33.79 -23.39 4.52
N ASN A 86 33.11 -24.09 5.43
CA ASN A 86 32.18 -23.53 6.42
C ASN A 86 30.92 -22.82 5.85
N ALA A 87 30.67 -22.85 4.53
CA ALA A 87 29.47 -22.25 3.96
C ALA A 87 28.20 -22.96 4.46
N TRP A 88 27.13 -22.22 4.72
CA TRP A 88 25.82 -22.80 5.05
C TRP A 88 24.92 -22.95 3.81
N LEU A 89 25.16 -22.12 2.79
CA LEU A 89 24.49 -22.15 1.50
C LEU A 89 25.54 -22.00 0.40
N ILE A 90 25.45 -22.86 -0.60
CA ILE A 90 26.30 -22.82 -1.80
C ILE A 90 25.38 -22.70 -3.01
N ILE A 91 25.59 -21.69 -3.85
CA ILE A 91 24.78 -21.43 -5.05
C ILE A 91 25.67 -21.56 -6.28
N GLU A 92 25.41 -22.59 -7.08
CA GLU A 92 26.06 -22.83 -8.36
C GLU A 92 25.49 -21.87 -9.42
N ALA A 93 26.37 -21.07 -10.03
CA ALA A 93 26.10 -20.12 -11.10
C ALA A 93 27.21 -20.16 -12.19
N VAL A 94 27.73 -21.35 -12.46
CA VAL A 94 28.72 -21.63 -13.51
C VAL A 94 28.05 -21.66 -14.89
N PRO A 95 28.83 -21.65 -16.01
CA PRO A 95 28.27 -21.69 -17.36
C PRO A 95 27.25 -22.81 -17.57
N GLU A 96 26.26 -22.56 -18.44
CA GLU A 96 25.12 -23.46 -18.69
C GLU A 96 25.50 -24.68 -19.54
N LYS A 97 26.44 -25.49 -19.03
CA LYS A 97 26.94 -26.74 -19.62
C LYS A 97 26.71 -27.88 -18.63
N LEU A 98 25.81 -28.80 -18.98
CA LEU A 98 25.41 -29.89 -18.08
C LEU A 98 26.59 -30.73 -17.55
N PRO A 99 27.59 -31.16 -18.36
CA PRO A 99 28.73 -31.91 -17.83
C PRO A 99 29.50 -31.17 -16.74
N LEU A 100 29.69 -29.85 -16.90
CA LEU A 100 30.39 -29.03 -15.91
C LEU A 100 29.61 -28.96 -14.58
N LYS A 101 28.28 -28.85 -14.65
CA LYS A 101 27.44 -28.83 -13.45
C LYS A 101 27.43 -30.18 -12.74
N ILE A 102 27.40 -31.29 -13.50
CA ILE A 102 27.52 -32.65 -12.94
C ILE A 102 28.84 -32.81 -12.17
N GLU A 103 29.97 -32.41 -12.73
CA GLU A 103 31.25 -32.46 -12.00
C GLU A 103 31.23 -31.55 -10.76
N THR A 104 30.68 -30.34 -10.89
CA THR A 104 30.61 -29.38 -9.78
C THR A 104 29.85 -29.96 -8.58
N PHE A 105 28.68 -30.57 -8.81
CA PHE A 105 27.92 -31.20 -7.72
C PHE A 105 28.59 -32.45 -7.15
N ALA A 106 29.34 -33.21 -7.96
CA ALA A 106 30.16 -34.32 -7.48
C ALA A 106 31.30 -33.86 -6.56
N GLU A 107 31.95 -32.75 -6.90
CA GLU A 107 32.97 -32.15 -6.03
C GLU A 107 32.33 -31.62 -4.73
N LEU A 108 31.17 -30.96 -4.80
CA LEU A 108 30.44 -30.45 -3.63
C LEU A 108 30.01 -31.55 -2.66
N GLU A 109 29.71 -32.76 -3.13
CA GLU A 109 29.46 -33.90 -2.25
C GLU A 109 30.62 -34.17 -1.29
N THR A 110 31.86 -33.95 -1.73
CA THR A 110 33.07 -34.24 -0.95
C THR A 110 33.54 -33.05 -0.11
N LEU A 111 33.33 -31.82 -0.59
CA LEU A 111 33.91 -30.60 0.01
C LEU A 111 32.92 -29.80 0.88
N ALA A 112 31.62 -29.84 0.58
CA ALA A 112 30.66 -28.99 1.27
C ALA A 112 30.36 -29.49 2.69
N PRO A 113 30.19 -28.60 3.68
CA PRO A 113 29.80 -28.99 5.04
C PRO A 113 28.53 -29.86 5.05
N ASN A 114 28.45 -30.84 5.94
CA ASN A 114 27.38 -31.86 5.94
C ASN A 114 25.96 -31.29 6.06
N ASP A 115 25.80 -30.14 6.72
CA ASP A 115 24.51 -29.47 6.93
C ASP A 115 24.22 -28.35 5.91
N CYS A 116 25.12 -28.11 4.96
CA CYS A 116 24.99 -27.03 3.98
C CYS A 116 23.90 -27.32 2.93
N ILE A 117 23.14 -26.30 2.54
CA ILE A 117 22.20 -26.39 1.42
C ILE A 117 22.97 -26.12 0.12
N LEU A 118 22.74 -26.96 -0.89
CA LEU A 118 23.39 -26.86 -2.19
C LEU A 118 22.35 -26.47 -3.26
N ALA A 119 22.57 -25.36 -3.94
CA ALA A 119 21.59 -24.82 -4.87
C ALA A 119 22.18 -24.62 -6.27
N SER A 120 21.38 -24.74 -7.32
CA SER A 120 21.75 -24.33 -8.69
C SER A 120 20.86 -23.21 -9.20
N ASN A 121 21.48 -22.19 -9.78
CA ASN A 121 20.84 -21.10 -10.51
C ASN A 121 20.53 -21.44 -11.97
N SER A 122 20.68 -22.71 -12.40
CA SER A 122 20.36 -23.10 -13.78
C SER A 122 18.91 -22.79 -14.13
N SER A 123 18.73 -22.14 -15.28
CA SER A 123 17.43 -21.76 -15.82
C SER A 123 16.85 -22.82 -16.76
N SER A 124 17.70 -23.75 -17.22
CA SER A 124 17.37 -24.75 -18.24
C SER A 124 17.37 -26.18 -17.71
N TYR A 125 18.33 -26.53 -16.84
CA TYR A 125 18.49 -27.88 -16.32
C TYR A 125 17.90 -28.01 -14.92
N LYS A 126 17.16 -29.10 -14.69
CA LYS A 126 16.71 -29.48 -13.35
C LYS A 126 17.93 -29.97 -12.58
N THR A 127 17.98 -29.68 -11.28
CA THR A 127 19.06 -30.17 -10.43
C THR A 127 19.17 -31.69 -10.44
N SER A 128 18.07 -32.42 -10.60
CA SER A 128 18.05 -33.89 -10.79
C SER A 128 18.94 -34.38 -11.94
N GLU A 129 19.13 -33.58 -12.98
CA GLU A 129 20.01 -33.88 -14.12
C GLU A 129 21.50 -33.68 -13.77
N MET A 130 21.80 -32.97 -12.70
CA MET A 130 23.16 -32.66 -12.24
C MET A 130 23.69 -33.69 -11.22
N LEU A 131 22.85 -34.64 -10.77
CA LEU A 131 23.16 -35.55 -9.67
C LEU A 131 23.74 -36.89 -10.10
N GLU A 132 24.02 -37.08 -11.39
CA GLU A 132 24.50 -38.36 -11.95
C GLU A 132 25.69 -38.94 -11.16
N LYS A 133 26.59 -38.06 -10.71
CA LYS A 133 27.81 -38.43 -9.97
C LYS A 133 27.71 -38.26 -8.45
N VAL A 134 26.59 -37.75 -7.93
CA VAL A 134 26.35 -37.60 -6.49
C VAL A 134 25.82 -38.92 -5.94
N ARG A 135 26.57 -39.56 -5.04
CA ARG A 135 26.29 -40.94 -4.58
C ARG A 135 25.44 -40.97 -3.31
N SER A 136 25.62 -40.00 -2.44
CA SER A 136 24.98 -39.91 -1.13
C SER A 136 23.58 -39.37 -1.24
N GLU A 137 22.59 -40.19 -0.90
CA GLU A 137 21.19 -39.77 -0.79
C GLU A 137 21.02 -38.63 0.22
N ALA A 138 21.79 -38.63 1.31
CA ALA A 138 21.77 -37.53 2.28
C ALA A 138 22.24 -36.20 1.67
N VAL A 139 23.13 -36.24 0.67
CA VAL A 139 23.58 -35.04 -0.07
C VAL A 139 22.54 -34.63 -1.11
N LYS A 140 21.93 -35.58 -1.84
CA LYS A 140 20.82 -35.26 -2.76
C LYS A 140 19.66 -34.57 -2.01
N SER A 141 19.31 -35.06 -0.83
CA SER A 141 18.21 -34.48 -0.05
C SER A 141 18.45 -33.04 0.44
N ARG A 142 19.65 -32.48 0.29
CA ARG A 142 19.95 -31.05 0.57
C ARG A 142 20.24 -30.23 -0.69
N ILE A 143 19.95 -30.77 -1.88
CA ILE A 143 20.10 -30.08 -3.17
C ILE A 143 18.74 -29.54 -3.66
N LEU A 144 18.72 -28.34 -4.23
CA LEU A 144 17.55 -27.75 -4.90
C LEU A 144 17.93 -26.83 -6.07
N ASN A 145 17.01 -26.57 -7.00
CA ASN A 145 17.14 -25.39 -7.85
C ASN A 145 16.75 -24.13 -7.06
N MET A 146 17.52 -23.07 -7.29
CA MET A 146 17.29 -21.72 -6.77
C MET A 146 17.54 -20.73 -7.91
N HIS A 147 16.55 -20.61 -8.79
CA HIS A 147 16.66 -19.90 -10.05
C HIS A 147 16.31 -18.41 -9.87
N TYR A 148 17.34 -17.57 -9.91
CA TYR A 148 17.22 -16.12 -9.89
C TYR A 148 17.04 -15.56 -11.30
N TYR A 149 16.25 -14.49 -11.40
CA TYR A 149 16.08 -13.72 -12.63
C TYR A 149 17.24 -12.72 -12.81
N MET A 150 16.97 -11.45 -13.17
CA MET A 150 18.00 -10.43 -13.38
C MET A 150 17.96 -9.36 -12.28
N PRO A 151 18.65 -9.55 -11.13
CA PRO A 151 18.71 -8.53 -10.09
C PRO A 151 19.54 -7.30 -10.49
N PRO A 152 19.21 -6.09 -10.03
CA PRO A 152 18.12 -5.78 -9.12
C PRO A 152 16.78 -5.54 -9.83
N GLN A 153 16.73 -5.60 -11.18
CA GLN A 153 15.53 -5.31 -11.96
C GLN A 153 14.39 -6.29 -11.67
N CYS A 154 14.74 -7.55 -11.47
CA CYS A 154 13.81 -8.61 -11.09
C CYS A 154 14.40 -9.40 -9.90
N MET A 155 13.71 -9.34 -8.77
CA MET A 155 14.12 -9.97 -7.51
C MET A 155 13.44 -11.32 -7.27
N ILE A 156 12.78 -11.87 -8.29
CA ILE A 156 12.13 -13.18 -8.23
C ILE A 156 13.18 -14.29 -8.09
N VAL A 157 12.89 -15.27 -7.24
CA VAL A 157 13.63 -16.53 -7.17
C VAL A 157 12.67 -17.73 -7.16
N GLU A 158 12.91 -18.71 -8.03
CA GLU A 158 12.13 -19.95 -8.07
C GLU A 158 12.88 -21.08 -7.35
N LEU A 159 12.22 -21.73 -6.40
CA LEU A 159 12.74 -22.86 -5.62
C LEU A 159 12.09 -24.16 -6.11
N MET A 160 12.87 -25.15 -6.50
CA MET A 160 12.34 -26.43 -7.00
C MET A 160 13.15 -27.62 -6.49
N SER A 161 12.46 -28.69 -6.11
CA SER A 161 13.09 -29.93 -5.69
C SER A 161 13.79 -30.67 -6.83
N ASP A 162 14.84 -31.40 -6.50
CA ASP A 162 15.48 -32.41 -7.36
C ASP A 162 14.76 -33.78 -7.33
N GLY A 163 13.69 -33.92 -6.56
CA GLY A 163 12.97 -35.18 -6.29
C GLY A 163 13.37 -35.90 -5.01
N PHE A 164 14.49 -35.51 -4.39
CA PHE A 164 15.02 -36.02 -3.12
C PHE A 164 15.07 -34.96 -2.01
N THR A 165 15.04 -33.67 -2.36
CA THR A 165 15.12 -32.51 -1.45
C THR A 165 14.18 -32.67 -0.26
N TYR A 166 14.67 -32.42 0.95
CA TYR A 166 13.84 -32.39 2.14
C TYR A 166 12.78 -31.28 2.06
N ASP A 167 11.52 -31.63 2.32
CA ASP A 167 10.40 -30.69 2.33
C ASP A 167 10.63 -29.49 3.26
N GLY A 168 11.32 -29.71 4.39
CA GLY A 168 11.65 -28.67 5.37
C GLY A 168 12.58 -27.57 4.84
N ILE A 169 13.32 -27.81 3.75
CA ILE A 169 14.22 -26.81 3.14
C ILE A 169 13.42 -25.68 2.50
N PHE A 170 12.27 -25.96 1.88
CA PHE A 170 11.48 -24.94 1.18
C PHE A 170 10.96 -23.81 2.08
N PRO A 171 10.25 -24.07 3.20
CA PRO A 171 9.81 -23.00 4.08
C PRO A 171 10.99 -22.22 4.67
N PHE A 172 12.09 -22.92 5.01
CA PHE A 172 13.31 -22.27 5.48
C PHE A 172 13.89 -21.33 4.41
N MET A 173 14.09 -21.81 3.19
CA MET A 173 14.66 -21.01 2.11
C MET A 173 13.75 -19.88 1.66
N VAL A 174 12.42 -20.06 1.64
CA VAL A 174 11.46 -18.97 1.40
C VAL A 174 11.68 -17.82 2.40
N GLU A 175 11.87 -18.14 3.68
CA GLU A 175 12.13 -17.14 4.70
C GLU A 175 13.48 -16.45 4.50
N ARG A 176 14.55 -17.22 4.21
CA ARG A 176 15.90 -16.66 3.96
C ARG A 176 15.96 -15.81 2.69
N CYS A 177 15.23 -16.18 1.64
CA CYS A 177 15.08 -15.38 0.42
C CYS A 177 14.40 -14.04 0.68
N ARG A 178 13.31 -14.03 1.47
CA ARG A 178 12.63 -12.78 1.85
C ARG A 178 13.52 -11.90 2.70
N GLU A 179 14.27 -12.49 3.63
CA GLU A 179 15.29 -11.81 4.43
C GLU A 179 16.34 -11.12 3.55
N SER A 180 16.71 -11.72 2.41
CA SER A 180 17.62 -11.12 1.44
C SER A 180 16.96 -10.17 0.44
N GLY A 181 15.70 -9.76 0.66
CA GLY A 181 14.98 -8.82 -0.21
C GLY A 181 14.53 -9.41 -1.55
N THR A 182 14.49 -10.74 -1.68
CA THR A 182 13.98 -11.43 -2.88
C THR A 182 12.54 -11.90 -2.72
N GLU A 183 11.90 -12.24 -3.84
CA GLU A 183 10.52 -12.73 -3.93
C GLU A 183 10.52 -14.22 -4.29
N PRO A 184 10.45 -15.12 -3.30
CA PRO A 184 10.53 -16.56 -3.55
C PRO A 184 9.20 -17.19 -3.95
N TYR A 185 9.26 -18.07 -4.96
CA TYR A 185 8.14 -18.89 -5.42
C TYR A 185 8.55 -20.36 -5.47
N VAL A 186 7.70 -21.25 -4.93
CA VAL A 186 8.02 -22.68 -4.84
C VAL A 186 7.36 -23.44 -6.00
N VAL A 187 8.19 -24.07 -6.83
CA VAL A 187 7.76 -25.00 -7.86
C VAL A 187 7.46 -26.34 -7.20
N ARG A 188 6.17 -26.70 -7.18
CA ARG A 188 5.67 -27.84 -6.39
C ARG A 188 6.11 -29.21 -6.89
N THR A 189 6.53 -29.30 -8.14
CA THR A 189 7.01 -30.53 -8.78
C THR A 189 8.09 -30.18 -9.79
N GLN A 190 8.93 -31.14 -10.14
CA GLN A 190 9.93 -30.93 -11.19
C GLN A 190 9.27 -30.47 -12.50
N SER A 191 9.74 -29.34 -13.02
CA SER A 191 9.21 -28.70 -14.22
C SER A 191 10.35 -28.10 -15.04
N THR A 192 10.47 -28.53 -16.29
CA THR A 192 11.37 -27.86 -17.24
C THR A 192 10.84 -26.45 -17.50
N GLY A 193 11.69 -25.45 -17.26
CA GLY A 193 11.29 -24.04 -17.28
C GLY A 193 10.51 -23.58 -16.04
N PHE A 194 10.53 -24.34 -14.95
CA PHE A 194 9.96 -23.93 -13.65
C PHE A 194 8.49 -23.51 -13.75
N ILE A 195 8.11 -22.35 -13.21
CA ILE A 195 6.78 -21.75 -13.33
C ILE A 195 6.80 -20.75 -14.49
N PHE A 196 7.58 -19.68 -14.38
CA PHE A 196 7.43 -18.54 -15.29
C PHE A 196 8.10 -18.75 -16.65
N ASN A 197 9.28 -19.38 -16.73
CA ASN A 197 9.91 -19.67 -18.03
C ASN A 197 9.07 -20.65 -18.86
N ARG A 198 8.32 -21.56 -18.21
CA ARG A 198 7.37 -22.47 -18.84
C ARG A 198 6.15 -21.72 -19.39
N LEU A 199 5.61 -20.76 -18.63
CA LEU A 199 4.55 -19.86 -19.12
C LEU A 199 5.04 -19.06 -20.33
N TRP A 200 6.22 -18.43 -20.20
CA TRP A 200 6.82 -17.64 -21.28
C TRP A 200 7.11 -18.47 -22.54
N ALA A 201 7.53 -19.72 -22.40
CA ALA A 201 7.73 -20.61 -23.53
C ALA A 201 6.43 -20.89 -24.32
N ALA A 202 5.28 -20.96 -23.63
CA ALA A 202 3.99 -21.11 -24.29
C ALA A 202 3.58 -19.84 -25.05
N VAL A 203 3.70 -18.67 -24.40
CA VAL A 203 3.43 -17.36 -25.02
C VAL A 203 4.31 -17.16 -26.26
N LYS A 204 5.63 -17.35 -26.12
CA LYS A 204 6.58 -17.22 -27.22
C LYS A 204 6.27 -18.15 -28.39
N ARG A 205 5.91 -19.41 -28.11
CA ARG A 205 5.55 -20.37 -29.15
C ARG A 205 4.33 -19.89 -29.94
N GLU A 206 3.29 -19.42 -29.27
CA GLU A 206 2.07 -18.96 -29.93
C GLU A 206 2.28 -17.67 -30.72
N VAL A 207 3.05 -16.71 -30.18
CA VAL A 207 3.43 -15.48 -30.89
C VAL A 207 4.17 -15.83 -32.19
N LEU A 208 5.11 -16.77 -32.15
CA LEU A 208 5.82 -17.21 -33.36
C LEU A 208 4.89 -17.88 -34.38
N THR A 209 3.90 -18.66 -33.93
CA THR A 209 2.89 -19.26 -34.82
C THR A 209 2.04 -18.19 -35.50
N ILE A 210 1.52 -17.21 -34.75
CA ILE A 210 0.73 -16.08 -35.28
C ILE A 210 1.51 -15.33 -36.37
N LEU A 211 2.79 -15.06 -36.12
CA LEU A 211 3.67 -14.39 -37.09
C LEU A 211 3.94 -15.26 -38.32
N ALA A 212 4.19 -16.56 -38.13
CA ALA A 212 4.48 -17.49 -39.22
C ALA A 212 3.26 -17.72 -40.14
N GLU A 213 2.04 -17.69 -39.59
CA GLU A 213 0.79 -17.82 -40.33
C GLU A 213 0.33 -16.49 -40.97
N GLY A 214 1.01 -15.37 -40.67
CA GLY A 214 0.68 -14.06 -41.22
C GLY A 214 -0.59 -13.44 -40.63
N VAL A 215 -0.99 -13.86 -39.42
CA VAL A 215 -2.21 -13.38 -38.74
C VAL A 215 -2.05 -11.93 -38.25
N SER A 216 -0.84 -11.53 -37.86
CA SER A 216 -0.52 -10.17 -37.38
C SER A 216 0.99 -9.89 -37.48
N VAL A 217 1.40 -8.67 -37.10
CA VAL A 217 2.79 -8.21 -37.02
C VAL A 217 3.21 -7.96 -35.56
N PRO A 218 4.52 -7.93 -35.23
CA PRO A 218 4.98 -7.80 -33.86
C PRO A 218 4.41 -6.58 -33.11
N GLU A 219 4.30 -5.43 -33.79
CA GLU A 219 3.85 -4.17 -33.18
C GLU A 219 2.39 -4.24 -32.70
N GLU A 220 1.53 -4.94 -33.42
CA GLU A 220 0.12 -5.12 -33.06
C GLU A 220 -0.03 -6.08 -31.88
N ILE A 221 0.71 -7.20 -31.90
CA ILE A 221 0.72 -8.18 -30.80
C ILE A 221 1.15 -7.51 -29.50
N ASP A 222 2.24 -6.73 -29.52
CA ASP A 222 2.74 -6.03 -28.34
C ASP A 222 1.78 -4.93 -27.86
N ALA A 223 1.15 -4.17 -28.78
CA ALA A 223 0.18 -3.14 -28.42
C ALA A 223 -1.07 -3.73 -27.74
N MET A 224 -1.56 -4.86 -28.24
CA MET A 224 -2.67 -5.61 -27.62
C MET A 224 -2.27 -6.17 -26.26
N TRP A 225 -1.10 -6.81 -26.16
CA TRP A 225 -0.60 -7.35 -24.90
C TRP A 225 -0.46 -6.26 -23.83
N LYS A 226 0.13 -5.12 -24.20
CA LYS A 226 0.26 -3.95 -23.32
C LYS A 226 -1.11 -3.47 -22.84
N THR A 227 -2.06 -3.29 -23.74
CA THR A 227 -3.38 -2.77 -23.39
C THR A 227 -4.14 -3.72 -22.47
N MET A 228 -4.15 -5.01 -22.80
CA MET A 228 -4.92 -6.02 -22.05
C MET A 228 -4.27 -6.39 -20.71
N PHE A 229 -2.98 -6.73 -20.72
CA PHE A 229 -2.34 -7.36 -19.56
C PHE A 229 -1.51 -6.38 -18.72
N ILE A 230 -0.91 -5.36 -19.33
CA ILE A 230 -0.11 -4.38 -18.60
C ILE A 230 -0.99 -3.24 -18.08
N THR A 231 -1.67 -2.52 -18.97
CA THR A 231 -2.55 -1.40 -18.61
C THR A 231 -3.85 -1.90 -17.96
N GLY A 232 -4.41 -3.00 -18.46
CA GLY A 232 -5.60 -3.63 -17.89
C GLY A 232 -5.35 -4.41 -16.60
N GLU A 233 -4.08 -4.54 -16.17
CA GLU A 233 -3.67 -5.23 -14.93
C GLU A 233 -4.26 -6.66 -14.80
N VAL A 234 -4.44 -7.36 -15.93
CA VAL A 234 -5.10 -8.67 -15.98
C VAL A 234 -4.15 -9.78 -15.53
N LEU A 235 -4.54 -10.50 -14.47
CA LEU A 235 -3.82 -11.67 -13.97
C LEU A 235 -4.46 -12.98 -14.48
N PRO A 236 -3.69 -13.95 -15.02
CA PRO A 236 -4.22 -15.06 -15.80
C PRO A 236 -5.19 -15.97 -15.03
N CYS A 237 -4.83 -16.37 -13.79
CA CYS A 237 -5.70 -17.23 -12.99
C CYS A 237 -6.97 -16.51 -12.51
N GLN A 238 -6.85 -15.23 -12.14
CA GLN A 238 -8.00 -14.43 -11.67
C GLN A 238 -8.96 -14.15 -12.83
N MET A 239 -8.43 -13.88 -14.02
CA MET A 239 -9.22 -13.70 -15.24
C MET A 239 -10.03 -14.95 -15.57
N MET A 240 -9.43 -16.14 -15.46
CA MET A 240 -10.16 -17.40 -15.67
C MET A 240 -11.30 -17.59 -14.66
N ASP A 241 -11.05 -17.31 -13.37
CA ASP A 241 -12.10 -17.36 -12.34
C ASP A 241 -13.19 -16.30 -12.56
N LEU A 242 -12.84 -15.12 -13.06
CA LEU A 242 -13.78 -14.04 -13.37
C LEU A 242 -14.69 -14.38 -14.57
N ILE A 243 -14.11 -14.94 -15.63
CA ILE A 243 -14.86 -15.42 -16.83
C ILE A 243 -15.75 -16.62 -16.47
N GLY A 244 -15.26 -17.46 -15.56
CA GLY A 244 -15.90 -18.70 -15.14
C GLY A 244 -15.27 -19.92 -15.81
N LEU A 245 -14.92 -20.91 -15.01
CA LEU A 245 -14.11 -22.06 -15.45
C LEU A 245 -14.83 -22.98 -16.45
N ASP A 246 -16.15 -23.06 -16.37
CA ASP A 246 -17.00 -23.75 -17.35
C ASP A 246 -16.98 -23.03 -18.71
N THR A 247 -17.03 -21.69 -18.72
CA THR A 247 -16.89 -20.89 -19.94
C THR A 247 -15.51 -21.10 -20.55
N VAL A 248 -14.46 -21.08 -19.73
CA VAL A 248 -13.07 -21.37 -20.17
C VAL A 248 -12.99 -22.78 -20.77
N ALA A 249 -13.51 -23.80 -20.09
CA ALA A 249 -13.53 -25.17 -20.58
C ALA A 249 -14.25 -25.30 -21.93
N PHE A 250 -15.39 -24.64 -22.09
CA PHE A 250 -16.16 -24.65 -23.33
C PHE A 250 -15.37 -24.06 -24.52
N ILE A 251 -14.70 -22.92 -24.32
CA ILE A 251 -13.87 -22.28 -25.34
C ILE A 251 -12.64 -23.15 -25.67
N GLU A 252 -11.94 -23.64 -24.66
CA GLU A 252 -10.76 -24.49 -24.86
C GLU A 252 -11.12 -25.81 -25.56
N GLN A 253 -12.29 -26.39 -25.30
CA GLN A 253 -12.75 -27.59 -25.99
C GLN A 253 -12.93 -27.36 -27.50
N HIS A 254 -13.35 -26.16 -27.90
CA HIS A 254 -13.41 -25.75 -29.31
C HIS A 254 -12.01 -25.68 -29.91
N TYR A 255 -11.07 -24.99 -29.28
CA TYR A 255 -9.68 -24.89 -29.75
C TYR A 255 -8.96 -26.24 -29.81
N ILE A 256 -9.20 -27.13 -28.84
CA ILE A 256 -8.68 -28.49 -28.84
C ILE A 256 -9.12 -29.24 -30.10
N LYS A 257 -10.41 -29.16 -30.45
CA LYS A 257 -10.96 -29.84 -31.63
C LYS A 257 -10.43 -29.24 -32.93
N GLU A 258 -10.35 -27.91 -33.00
CA GLU A 258 -9.91 -27.20 -34.21
C GLU A 258 -8.42 -27.40 -34.47
N ARG A 259 -7.59 -27.32 -33.42
CA ARG A 259 -6.12 -27.37 -33.52
C ARG A 259 -5.52 -28.76 -33.28
N GLY A 260 -6.35 -29.76 -32.98
CA GLY A 260 -5.89 -31.13 -32.71
C GLY A 260 -5.02 -31.27 -31.45
N LEU A 261 -5.30 -30.47 -30.43
CA LEU A 261 -4.53 -30.45 -29.17
C LEU A 261 -5.01 -31.57 -28.21
N SER A 262 -4.24 -31.84 -27.15
CA SER A 262 -4.67 -32.77 -26.08
C SER A 262 -5.50 -32.03 -25.03
N SER A 263 -6.59 -32.66 -24.57
CA SER A 263 -7.46 -32.18 -23.48
C SER A 263 -6.94 -32.53 -22.07
N GLU A 264 -6.04 -33.51 -21.97
CA GLU A 264 -5.68 -34.18 -20.71
C GLU A 264 -5.23 -33.19 -19.61
N LYS A 265 -4.42 -32.18 -19.98
CA LYS A 265 -3.82 -31.21 -19.05
C LYS A 265 -4.51 -29.84 -19.07
N THR A 266 -5.63 -29.72 -19.76
CA THR A 266 -6.41 -28.48 -19.91
C THR A 266 -7.84 -28.72 -19.47
N VAL A 267 -8.73 -29.09 -20.40
CA VAL A 267 -10.17 -29.26 -20.15
C VAL A 267 -10.44 -30.45 -19.23
N ASP A 268 -9.77 -31.58 -19.38
CA ASP A 268 -10.00 -32.76 -18.54
C ASP A 268 -9.53 -32.49 -17.10
N TYR A 269 -8.38 -31.85 -16.95
CA TYR A 269 -7.89 -31.37 -15.65
C TYR A 269 -8.87 -30.41 -15.00
N LEU A 270 -9.37 -29.41 -15.74
CA LEU A 270 -10.31 -28.42 -15.22
C LEU A 270 -11.64 -29.08 -14.79
N THR A 271 -12.13 -30.01 -15.60
CA THR A 271 -13.37 -30.76 -15.34
C THR A 271 -13.26 -31.58 -14.05
N GLN A 272 -12.26 -32.46 -13.96
CA GLN A 272 -12.09 -33.39 -12.85
C GLN A 272 -11.77 -32.68 -11.52
N ASN A 273 -11.04 -31.55 -11.58
CA ASN A 273 -10.55 -30.89 -10.37
C ASN A 273 -11.46 -29.76 -9.88
N TYR A 274 -12.27 -29.17 -10.77
CA TYR A 274 -13.08 -27.98 -10.47
C TYR A 274 -14.54 -28.14 -10.89
N LEU A 275 -14.84 -28.40 -12.17
CA LEU A 275 -16.22 -28.36 -12.68
C LEU A 275 -17.11 -29.45 -12.08
N ASP A 276 -16.61 -30.70 -12.00
CA ASP A 276 -17.34 -31.83 -11.40
C ASP A 276 -17.61 -31.62 -9.90
N LYS A 277 -16.87 -30.69 -9.28
CA LYS A 277 -17.00 -30.31 -7.87
C LYS A 277 -17.81 -29.03 -7.67
N GLY A 278 -18.42 -28.48 -8.73
CA GLY A 278 -19.22 -27.25 -8.70
C GLY A 278 -18.40 -25.96 -8.58
N LYS A 279 -17.08 -26.00 -8.76
CA LYS A 279 -16.19 -24.84 -8.69
C LYS A 279 -16.08 -24.16 -10.04
N LEU A 280 -16.83 -23.09 -10.23
CA LEU A 280 -16.99 -22.38 -11.50
C LEU A 280 -16.31 -21.01 -11.54
N GLY A 281 -15.53 -20.63 -10.51
CA GLY A 281 -14.94 -19.30 -10.38
C GLY A 281 -15.80 -18.36 -9.56
N THR A 282 -15.67 -17.06 -9.80
CA THR A 282 -16.29 -15.98 -8.99
C THR A 282 -17.82 -16.00 -9.05
N LYS A 283 -18.41 -16.58 -10.10
CA LYS A 283 -19.86 -16.69 -10.28
C LYS A 283 -20.53 -17.75 -9.41
N CYS A 284 -19.78 -18.49 -8.58
CA CYS A 284 -20.33 -19.49 -7.69
C CYS A 284 -19.76 -19.39 -6.27
N ALA A 285 -20.55 -19.79 -5.28
CA ALA A 285 -20.19 -19.75 -3.86
C ALA A 285 -19.05 -20.72 -3.47
N GLN A 286 -18.68 -21.65 -4.36
CA GLN A 286 -17.60 -22.62 -4.13
C GLN A 286 -16.24 -22.16 -4.69
N GLY A 287 -16.19 -21.00 -5.35
CA GLY A 287 -14.98 -20.45 -5.96
C GLY A 287 -14.55 -21.19 -7.23
N GLY A 288 -13.27 -21.11 -7.58
CA GLY A 288 -12.66 -21.72 -8.77
C GLY A 288 -11.24 -22.18 -8.50
N LEU A 289 -10.30 -21.70 -9.31
CA LEU A 289 -8.85 -21.86 -9.11
C LEU A 289 -8.43 -21.26 -7.77
N TYR A 290 -9.06 -20.16 -7.38
CA TYR A 290 -8.99 -19.61 -6.04
C TYR A 290 -10.13 -20.17 -5.18
N PRO A 291 -9.91 -20.35 -3.86
CA PRO A 291 -11.00 -20.64 -2.94
C PRO A 291 -12.10 -19.58 -3.08
N PRO A 292 -13.37 -19.90 -2.71
CA PRO A 292 -14.41 -18.89 -2.69
C PRO A 292 -13.89 -17.73 -1.84
N ALA A 293 -14.09 -16.50 -2.34
CA ALA A 293 -13.76 -15.31 -1.57
C ALA A 293 -14.36 -15.53 -0.17
N SER A 294 -13.51 -15.51 0.86
CA SER A 294 -13.94 -15.72 2.23
C SER A 294 -15.15 -14.83 2.44
N SER A 295 -16.30 -15.42 2.73
CA SER A 295 -17.51 -14.70 3.07
C SER A 295 -17.41 -14.04 4.45
N GLU A 296 -16.20 -13.86 4.99
CA GLU A 296 -15.88 -12.64 5.70
C GLU A 296 -15.74 -11.52 4.67
N LYS A 297 -16.88 -11.08 4.13
CA LYS A 297 -17.02 -9.65 3.85
C LYS A 297 -16.94 -8.96 5.21
N THR A 298 -15.74 -8.74 5.73
CA THR A 298 -15.54 -7.42 6.31
C THR A 298 -15.71 -6.49 5.12
N GLU A 299 -16.88 -5.87 4.99
CA GLU A 299 -17.02 -4.67 4.17
C GLU A 299 -15.97 -3.69 4.72
N GLN A 300 -14.76 -3.77 4.17
CA GLN A 300 -13.70 -2.84 4.48
C GLN A 300 -14.23 -1.49 4.02
N PRO A 301 -14.32 -0.50 4.92
CA PRO A 301 -14.95 0.75 4.57
C PRO A 301 -14.21 1.41 3.42
N ARG A 302 -14.96 2.11 2.59
CA ARG A 302 -14.40 2.93 1.52
C ARG A 302 -14.11 4.30 2.11
N LEU A 303 -12.91 4.83 1.90
CA LEU A 303 -12.55 6.17 2.33
C LEU A 303 -12.65 7.12 1.15
N LEU A 304 -13.21 8.30 1.39
CA LEU A 304 -12.99 9.47 0.55
C LEU A 304 -11.93 10.34 1.20
N VAL A 305 -10.97 10.80 0.41
CA VAL A 305 -9.83 11.61 0.87
C VAL A 305 -9.62 12.77 -0.08
N LEU A 306 -9.23 13.92 0.46
CA LEU A 306 -8.89 15.10 -0.33
C LEU A 306 -7.37 15.20 -0.46
N ASP A 307 -6.87 15.28 -1.69
CA ASP A 307 -5.52 15.80 -1.96
C ASP A 307 -5.64 17.30 -2.22
N VAL A 308 -4.97 18.10 -1.39
CA VAL A 308 -5.01 19.56 -1.52
C VAL A 308 -4.26 20.05 -2.76
N GLY A 309 -3.40 19.22 -3.35
CA GLY A 309 -2.66 19.52 -4.58
C GLY A 309 -1.41 20.37 -4.38
N LEU A 310 -1.02 20.67 -3.14
CA LEU A 310 0.16 21.50 -2.81
C LEU A 310 1.49 20.84 -3.18
N ALA A 311 1.54 19.51 -3.26
CA ALA A 311 2.72 18.74 -3.63
C ALA A 311 2.81 18.48 -5.16
N SER A 312 1.79 18.87 -5.94
CA SER A 312 1.78 18.68 -7.38
C SER A 312 2.84 19.53 -8.09
N ALA A 313 3.49 18.96 -9.11
CA ALA A 313 4.44 19.68 -9.96
C ALA A 313 3.82 20.94 -10.60
N THR A 314 2.51 20.96 -10.86
CA THR A 314 1.81 22.13 -11.40
C THR A 314 1.53 23.22 -10.36
N ALA A 315 1.50 22.90 -9.05
CA ALA A 315 1.31 23.88 -7.99
C ALA A 315 2.52 24.81 -7.81
N THR A 316 3.72 24.35 -8.22
CA THR A 316 4.95 25.15 -8.15
C THR A 316 4.94 26.42 -9.01
N THR A 317 4.01 26.54 -9.97
CA THR A 317 3.95 27.68 -10.89
C THR A 317 2.86 28.71 -10.55
N SER A 318 1.80 28.35 -9.80
CA SER A 318 0.84 29.31 -9.23
C SER A 318 -0.14 28.69 -8.20
N ILE A 319 -0.27 29.32 -7.03
CA ILE A 319 -1.21 28.91 -5.94
C ILE A 319 -2.69 28.97 -6.38
N GLY A 320 -3.00 29.65 -7.49
CA GLY A 320 -4.36 29.78 -8.03
C GLY A 320 -4.76 28.75 -9.09
N THR A 321 -3.92 27.76 -9.40
CA THR A 321 -4.28 26.71 -10.37
C THR A 321 -4.94 25.52 -9.66
N PRO A 322 -6.15 25.10 -10.06
CA PRO A 322 -6.82 23.94 -9.46
C PRO A 322 -6.06 22.63 -9.74
N ALA A 323 -5.37 22.13 -8.72
CA ALA A 323 -4.55 20.92 -8.78
C ALA A 323 -4.95 19.87 -7.74
N GLY A 324 -5.89 20.18 -6.84
CA GLY A 324 -6.39 19.25 -5.84
C GLY A 324 -7.40 18.27 -6.41
N GLU A 325 -7.70 17.22 -5.65
CA GLU A 325 -8.56 16.13 -6.07
C GLU A 325 -9.41 15.59 -4.91
N VAL A 326 -10.63 15.16 -5.21
CA VAL A 326 -11.39 14.22 -4.37
C VAL A 326 -11.01 12.81 -4.81
N LEU A 327 -10.54 12.00 -3.88
CA LEU A 327 -10.02 10.66 -4.12
C LEU A 327 -10.80 9.62 -3.32
N SER A 328 -10.68 8.38 -3.75
CA SER A 328 -11.28 7.22 -3.11
C SER A 328 -10.25 6.11 -2.93
N LEU A 329 -10.29 5.43 -1.78
CA LEU A 329 -9.56 4.19 -1.53
C LEU A 329 -10.36 3.20 -0.69
N THR A 330 -9.99 1.92 -0.73
CA THR A 330 -10.55 0.89 0.16
C THR A 330 -9.65 0.77 1.38
N ALA A 331 -10.18 0.59 2.59
CA ALA A 331 -9.37 0.55 3.81
C ALA A 331 -8.66 -0.81 4.10
N ASP A 332 -8.40 -1.65 3.10
CA ASP A 332 -8.04 -3.07 3.32
C ASP A 332 -6.55 -3.39 3.60
N GLY A 333 -5.70 -2.37 3.70
CA GLY A 333 -4.26 -2.50 3.99
C GLY A 333 -3.41 -3.23 2.92
N LYS A 334 -3.96 -3.56 1.73
CA LYS A 334 -3.19 -4.09 0.59
C LYS A 334 -2.72 -2.93 -0.30
N GLN A 335 -1.87 -3.17 -1.30
CA GLN A 335 -1.34 -2.11 -2.17
C GLN A 335 -2.49 -1.32 -2.83
N HIS A 336 -2.78 -0.13 -2.30
CA HIS A 336 -3.91 0.71 -2.72
C HIS A 336 -3.51 1.66 -3.82
N LYS A 337 -4.26 1.66 -4.92
CA LYS A 337 -4.24 2.71 -5.93
C LYS A 337 -5.35 3.70 -5.59
N LEU A 338 -5.00 4.97 -5.35
CA LEU A 338 -5.98 6.03 -5.20
C LEU A 338 -6.76 6.18 -6.51
N GLN A 339 -8.08 6.23 -6.43
CA GLN A 339 -8.94 6.52 -7.56
C GLN A 339 -9.41 7.98 -7.48
N THR A 340 -9.12 8.77 -8.51
CA THR A 340 -9.69 10.12 -8.64
C THR A 340 -11.19 10.02 -8.86
N VAL A 341 -11.96 10.69 -7.99
CA VAL A 341 -13.41 10.86 -8.09
C VAL A 341 -13.73 12.20 -8.74
N VAL A 342 -13.15 13.30 -8.23
CA VAL A 342 -13.32 14.63 -8.81
C VAL A 342 -11.96 15.31 -8.96
N PRO A 343 -11.46 15.56 -10.18
CA PRO A 343 -10.18 16.22 -10.40
C PRO A 343 -10.29 17.76 -10.29
N SER A 344 -9.14 18.45 -10.35
CA SER A 344 -9.03 19.89 -10.60
C SER A 344 -9.80 20.77 -9.62
N GLN A 345 -9.64 20.51 -8.32
CA GLN A 345 -10.19 21.28 -7.22
C GLN A 345 -9.21 22.36 -6.75
N LEU A 346 -9.74 23.49 -6.29
CA LEU A 346 -8.93 24.61 -5.82
C LEU A 346 -8.68 24.48 -4.32
N LEU A 347 -7.61 23.75 -3.98
CA LEU A 347 -7.16 23.52 -2.62
C LEU A 347 -8.28 22.97 -1.70
N PRO A 348 -8.81 21.76 -1.98
CA PRO A 348 -9.87 21.16 -1.17
C PRO A 348 -9.40 20.86 0.27
N ASP A 349 -10.28 21.04 1.27
CA ASP A 349 -9.89 20.89 2.69
C ASP A 349 -10.83 19.99 3.51
N GLY A 350 -12.13 20.25 3.55
CA GLY A 350 -13.11 19.45 4.30
C GLY A 350 -14.02 18.64 3.39
N ILE A 351 -14.44 17.45 3.84
CA ILE A 351 -15.35 16.55 3.09
C ILE A 351 -16.39 15.90 4.01
N THR A 352 -17.62 15.77 3.53
CA THR A 352 -18.70 15.03 4.18
C THR A 352 -19.64 14.42 3.12
N VAL A 353 -20.59 13.59 3.54
CA VAL A 353 -21.61 13.01 2.67
C VAL A 353 -22.98 13.07 3.31
N ASP A 354 -24.01 13.18 2.48
CA ASP A 354 -25.34 12.74 2.85
C ASP A 354 -25.55 11.29 2.39
N ARG A 355 -25.73 10.38 3.35
CA ARG A 355 -25.94 8.95 3.07
C ARG A 355 -27.28 8.68 2.41
N ALA A 356 -28.30 9.51 2.63
CA ALA A 356 -29.63 9.28 2.08
C ALA A 356 -29.67 9.55 0.57
N SER A 357 -29.05 10.65 0.12
CA SER A 357 -28.97 11.00 -1.31
C SER A 357 -27.72 10.48 -2.03
N ASN A 358 -26.77 9.87 -1.31
CA ASN A 358 -25.47 9.46 -1.84
C ASN A 358 -24.74 10.63 -2.53
N ARG A 359 -24.65 11.76 -1.82
CA ARG A 359 -24.01 12.97 -2.33
C ARG A 359 -22.82 13.38 -1.47
N ILE A 360 -21.71 13.69 -2.13
CA ILE A 360 -20.49 14.20 -1.52
C ILE A 360 -20.59 15.72 -1.44
N PHE A 361 -20.13 16.29 -0.33
CA PHE A 361 -19.94 17.72 -0.15
C PHE A 361 -18.51 18.00 0.29
N TRP A 362 -17.88 19.02 -0.28
CA TRP A 362 -16.54 19.42 0.13
C TRP A 362 -16.34 20.93 0.04
N THR A 363 -15.33 21.42 0.75
CA THR A 363 -14.91 22.82 0.71
C THR A 363 -13.65 22.97 -0.14
N ASN A 364 -13.59 24.07 -0.88
CA ASN A 364 -12.42 24.52 -1.62
C ASN A 364 -11.94 25.83 -1.01
N MET A 365 -10.71 25.86 -0.49
CA MET A 365 -10.19 27.00 0.26
C MET A 365 -10.14 28.30 -0.55
N GLY A 366 -10.02 28.21 -1.88
CA GLY A 366 -9.62 29.38 -2.65
C GLY A 366 -8.20 29.81 -2.29
N ILE A 367 -7.83 31.05 -2.61
CA ILE A 367 -6.54 31.61 -2.25
C ILE A 367 -6.69 32.30 -0.88
N PRO A 368 -5.99 31.84 0.17
CA PRO A 368 -6.07 32.44 1.50
C PRO A 368 -6.02 33.97 1.50
N GLY A 369 -7.03 34.59 2.12
CA GLY A 369 -7.18 36.05 2.19
C GLY A 369 -8.00 36.65 1.06
N ARG A 370 -8.37 35.89 0.02
CA ARG A 370 -9.30 36.31 -1.03
C ARG A 370 -10.70 35.74 -0.77
N LEU A 371 -11.73 36.45 -1.23
CA LEU A 371 -13.12 35.99 -1.16
C LEU A 371 -13.43 35.06 -2.34
N ASP A 372 -12.63 34.00 -2.53
CA ASP A 372 -12.77 33.07 -3.65
C ASP A 372 -12.91 31.59 -3.22
N GLY A 373 -13.09 31.35 -1.93
CA GLY A 373 -13.49 30.05 -1.40
C GLY A 373 -14.88 29.61 -1.84
N SER A 374 -15.12 28.30 -1.88
CA SER A 374 -16.39 27.71 -2.31
C SER A 374 -16.74 26.43 -1.56
N VAL A 375 -18.02 26.05 -1.63
CA VAL A 375 -18.54 24.75 -1.20
C VAL A 375 -19.12 24.06 -2.42
N CYS A 376 -18.75 22.80 -2.63
CA CYS A 376 -19.10 22.03 -3.81
C CYS A 376 -19.79 20.71 -3.42
N SER A 377 -20.48 20.10 -4.39
CA SER A 377 -21.07 18.77 -4.24
C SER A 377 -20.99 17.95 -5.53
N SER A 378 -21.07 16.63 -5.43
CA SER A 378 -21.17 15.71 -6.55
C SER A 378 -21.86 14.42 -6.14
N ASN A 379 -22.25 13.60 -7.12
CA ASN A 379 -22.58 12.20 -6.87
C ASN A 379 -21.34 11.41 -6.39
N MET A 380 -21.55 10.22 -5.82
CA MET A 380 -20.46 9.34 -5.33
C MET A 380 -19.44 8.91 -6.40
N ASP A 381 -19.82 8.94 -7.67
CA ASP A 381 -18.96 8.62 -8.81
C ASP A 381 -18.24 9.85 -9.40
N GLY A 382 -18.44 11.02 -8.81
CA GLY A 382 -17.88 12.29 -9.26
C GLY A 382 -18.68 13.00 -10.35
N SER A 383 -19.81 12.44 -10.80
CA SER A 383 -20.71 13.11 -11.73
C SER A 383 -21.54 14.22 -11.06
N ASP A 384 -22.16 15.09 -11.86
CA ASP A 384 -23.04 16.19 -11.38
C ASP A 384 -22.35 17.11 -10.34
N VAL A 385 -21.12 17.53 -10.65
CA VAL A 385 -20.39 18.50 -9.82
C VAL A 385 -21.13 19.84 -9.83
N ARG A 386 -21.47 20.37 -8.65
CA ARG A 386 -22.14 21.65 -8.45
C ARG A 386 -21.40 22.50 -7.43
N THR A 387 -21.25 23.79 -7.73
CA THR A 387 -20.82 24.78 -6.74
C THR A 387 -22.06 25.30 -6.01
N LEU A 388 -22.15 24.98 -4.72
CA LEU A 388 -23.28 25.36 -3.85
C LEU A 388 -23.11 26.79 -3.35
N ILE A 389 -21.90 27.12 -2.87
CA ILE A 389 -21.55 28.49 -2.51
C ILE A 389 -20.46 28.98 -3.46
N THR A 390 -20.79 30.00 -4.24
CA THR A 390 -19.96 30.52 -5.33
C THR A 390 -18.87 31.46 -4.81
N PRO A 391 -17.66 31.43 -5.41
CA PRO A 391 -16.62 32.44 -5.19
C PRO A 391 -17.14 33.88 -5.38
N GLY A 392 -16.59 34.83 -4.64
CA GLY A 392 -17.02 36.24 -4.61
C GLY A 392 -18.09 36.55 -3.57
N GLY A 393 -18.59 35.53 -2.85
CA GLY A 393 -19.53 35.65 -1.75
C GLY A 393 -18.89 36.06 -0.40
N PRO A 394 -19.59 35.82 0.73
CA PRO A 394 -19.14 36.26 2.05
C PRO A 394 -18.07 35.35 2.70
N ILE A 395 -17.68 34.27 2.01
CA ILE A 395 -16.73 33.27 2.50
C ILE A 395 -15.34 33.57 1.96
N ASN A 396 -14.33 33.46 2.82
CA ASN A 396 -12.94 33.62 2.45
C ASN A 396 -12.27 32.26 2.18
N THR A 397 -11.93 31.53 3.24
CA THR A 397 -11.16 30.28 3.19
C THR A 397 -11.94 29.21 3.95
N PRO A 398 -12.93 28.56 3.31
CA PRO A 398 -13.73 27.53 3.96
C PRO A 398 -12.84 26.32 4.28
N LYS A 399 -13.05 25.77 5.46
CA LYS A 399 -12.26 24.69 6.06
C LYS A 399 -13.13 23.45 6.26
N GLN A 400 -13.01 22.76 7.39
CA GLN A 400 -13.71 21.51 7.60
C GLN A 400 -15.22 21.72 7.52
N ILE A 401 -15.92 20.67 7.11
CA ILE A 401 -17.36 20.66 6.86
C ILE A 401 -18.01 19.46 7.55
N ALA A 402 -19.12 19.70 8.22
CA ALA A 402 -19.95 18.69 8.87
C ALA A 402 -21.40 18.85 8.42
N ILE A 403 -22.23 17.87 8.73
CA ILE A 403 -23.59 17.77 8.22
C ILE A 403 -24.57 17.36 9.31
N ASP A 404 -25.75 17.97 9.30
CA ASP A 404 -26.95 17.45 9.95
C ASP A 404 -27.83 16.83 8.86
N GLU A 405 -27.75 15.50 8.70
CA GLU A 405 -28.50 14.77 7.67
C GLU A 405 -30.03 14.90 7.86
N LYS A 406 -30.51 15.04 9.10
CA LYS A 406 -31.95 15.11 9.39
C LYS A 406 -32.52 16.47 9.05
N ALA A 407 -31.81 17.53 9.40
CA ALA A 407 -32.21 18.90 9.08
C ALA A 407 -31.81 19.33 7.66
N GLN A 408 -31.00 18.52 6.97
CA GLN A 408 -30.42 18.82 5.66
C GLN A 408 -29.59 20.12 5.65
N HIS A 409 -28.80 20.33 6.70
CA HIS A 409 -27.90 21.47 6.83
C HIS A 409 -26.42 21.07 6.76
N LEU A 410 -25.64 21.85 6.02
CA LEU A 410 -24.17 21.82 6.04
C LEU A 410 -23.65 22.87 7.00
N TYR A 411 -22.58 22.53 7.73
CA TYR A 411 -21.88 23.41 8.66
C TYR A 411 -20.41 23.46 8.25
N PHE A 412 -19.82 24.64 8.12
CA PHE A 412 -18.39 24.74 7.82
C PHE A 412 -17.76 25.97 8.47
N CYS A 413 -16.47 25.85 8.78
CA CYS A 413 -15.67 26.95 9.29
C CYS A 413 -15.08 27.77 8.14
N ASP A 414 -14.87 29.06 8.37
CA ASP A 414 -14.12 29.96 7.48
C ASP A 414 -12.94 30.54 8.26
N ARG A 415 -11.72 30.19 7.85
CA ARG A 415 -10.50 30.49 8.58
C ARG A 415 -10.22 31.98 8.62
N GLU A 416 -9.93 32.58 7.48
CA GLU A 416 -9.69 34.02 7.34
C GLU A 416 -10.96 34.86 7.52
N GLY A 417 -12.15 34.28 7.35
CA GLY A 417 -13.42 34.92 7.71
C GLY A 417 -13.71 34.92 9.21
N CYS A 418 -12.97 34.14 10.01
CA CYS A 418 -13.15 33.96 11.45
C CYS A 418 -14.60 33.61 11.82
N ALA A 419 -15.21 32.67 11.10
CA ALA A 419 -16.63 32.41 11.22
C ALA A 419 -16.99 30.92 11.13
N VAL A 420 -18.18 30.59 11.59
CA VAL A 420 -18.86 29.30 11.33
C VAL A 420 -20.14 29.61 10.59
N TYR A 421 -20.36 28.93 9.47
CA TYR A 421 -21.52 29.08 8.62
C TYR A 421 -22.40 27.82 8.64
N ARG A 422 -23.68 28.03 8.33
CA ARG A 422 -24.68 27.00 8.04
C ARG A 422 -25.38 27.31 6.72
N CYS A 423 -25.69 26.31 5.91
CA CYS A 423 -26.58 26.44 4.75
C CYS A 423 -27.34 25.14 4.49
N ASN A 424 -28.35 25.17 3.62
CA ASN A 424 -29.03 23.99 3.10
C ASN A 424 -28.11 23.20 2.15
N PHE A 425 -28.44 21.93 1.86
CA PHE A 425 -27.66 21.08 0.94
C PHE A 425 -27.55 21.61 -0.50
N ASP A 426 -28.43 22.52 -0.92
CA ASP A 426 -28.37 23.21 -2.21
C ASP A 426 -27.61 24.54 -2.16
N GLY A 427 -27.10 24.93 -0.99
CA GLY A 427 -26.39 26.19 -0.77
C GLY A 427 -27.29 27.38 -0.40
N SER A 428 -28.62 27.21 -0.39
CA SER A 428 -29.55 28.26 0.06
C SER A 428 -29.46 28.51 1.57
N ASP A 429 -30.03 29.64 2.02
CA ASP A 429 -30.06 30.06 3.43
C ASP A 429 -28.70 30.04 4.12
N LEU A 430 -27.68 30.61 3.46
CA LEU A 430 -26.36 30.77 4.03
C LEU A 430 -26.38 31.75 5.22
N GLU A 431 -26.19 31.21 6.42
CA GLU A 431 -26.24 31.92 7.68
C GLU A 431 -24.90 31.86 8.40
N LYS A 432 -24.49 33.01 8.96
CA LYS A 432 -23.32 33.08 9.84
C LYS A 432 -23.76 32.80 11.28
N LEU A 433 -23.35 31.67 11.83
CA LEU A 433 -23.69 31.28 13.21
C LEU A 433 -22.74 31.91 14.23
N VAL A 434 -21.44 31.90 13.91
CA VAL A 434 -20.37 32.39 14.77
C VAL A 434 -19.57 33.46 14.03
N SER A 435 -19.26 34.56 14.70
CA SER A 435 -18.34 35.61 14.21
C SER A 435 -17.29 35.92 15.27
N ARG A 436 -16.02 35.66 14.96
CA ARG A 436 -14.87 35.85 15.86
C ARG A 436 -13.95 36.99 15.45
N LYS A 437 -14.27 37.67 14.35
CA LYS A 437 -13.53 38.84 13.92
C LYS A 437 -13.70 39.97 14.94
N SER A 438 -12.60 40.42 15.56
CA SER A 438 -12.62 41.61 16.42
C SER A 438 -12.82 42.90 15.58
N ASP A 439 -13.48 43.91 16.14
CA ASP A 439 -13.74 45.21 15.49
C ASP A 439 -12.48 46.07 15.25
N LYS A 440 -11.28 45.57 15.57
CA LYS A 440 -10.03 46.30 15.36
C LYS A 440 -9.67 46.26 13.87
N GLU A 441 -9.46 47.43 13.27
CA GLU A 441 -8.93 47.56 11.90
C GLU A 441 -7.56 46.86 11.82
N GLY A 442 -7.51 45.71 11.13
CA GLY A 442 -6.30 44.88 10.99
C GLY A 442 -6.59 43.48 10.46
N ALA A 443 -5.53 42.71 10.19
CA ALA A 443 -5.64 41.29 9.89
C ALA A 443 -6.17 40.53 11.12
N SER A 444 -7.02 39.53 10.92
CA SER A 444 -7.53 38.65 11.99
C SER A 444 -6.39 38.02 12.78
N ASP A 445 -6.52 37.94 14.12
CA ASP A 445 -5.58 37.15 14.93
C ASP A 445 -5.73 35.67 14.54
N VAL A 446 -4.62 34.94 14.47
CA VAL A 446 -4.61 33.49 14.25
C VAL A 446 -5.46 32.77 15.29
N GLN A 447 -5.62 33.37 16.48
CA GLN A 447 -6.49 32.89 17.56
C GLN A 447 -7.99 32.96 17.25
N ASP A 448 -8.40 33.75 16.26
CA ASP A 448 -9.79 33.91 15.85
C ASP A 448 -10.19 32.95 14.72
N TRP A 449 -9.21 32.31 14.09
CA TRP A 449 -9.40 31.42 12.95
C TRP A 449 -10.12 30.12 13.33
N CYS A 450 -11.35 29.99 12.83
CA CYS A 450 -12.15 28.77 12.92
C CYS A 450 -11.71 27.76 11.85
N VAL A 451 -11.55 26.47 12.19
CA VAL A 451 -11.02 25.47 11.25
C VAL A 451 -11.81 24.17 11.20
N GLY A 452 -11.77 23.39 12.27
CA GLY A 452 -12.48 22.12 12.44
C GLY A 452 -13.92 22.36 12.82
N ILE A 453 -14.81 21.45 12.43
CA ILE A 453 -16.23 21.49 12.77
C ILE A 453 -16.76 20.07 12.93
N ALA A 454 -17.57 19.83 13.96
CA ALA A 454 -18.38 18.62 14.05
C ALA A 454 -19.77 18.98 14.56
N VAL A 455 -20.76 18.19 14.15
CA VAL A 455 -22.16 18.37 14.54
C VAL A 455 -22.63 17.08 15.22
N SER A 456 -23.20 17.23 16.42
CA SER A 456 -23.83 16.15 17.16
C SER A 456 -25.30 16.47 17.39
N CYS A 457 -26.16 15.75 16.66
CA CYS A 457 -27.59 15.83 16.84
C CYS A 457 -28.02 15.24 18.19
N ARG A 458 -27.32 14.21 18.70
CA ARG A 458 -27.61 13.59 20.00
C ARG A 458 -27.45 14.59 21.15
N TYR A 459 -26.40 15.39 21.13
CA TYR A 459 -26.14 16.41 22.15
C TYR A 459 -26.77 17.77 21.82
N ASN A 460 -27.44 17.90 20.67
CA ASN A 460 -27.96 19.17 20.15
C ASN A 460 -26.86 20.26 20.07
N ARG A 461 -25.65 19.89 19.66
CA ARG A 461 -24.47 20.75 19.67
C ARG A 461 -23.69 20.69 18.37
N PHE A 462 -23.07 21.80 18.02
CA PHE A 462 -21.92 21.80 17.12
C PHE A 462 -20.67 22.25 17.88
N TYR A 463 -19.52 21.81 17.39
CA TYR A 463 -18.21 22.06 17.99
C TYR A 463 -17.29 22.61 16.92
N TRP A 464 -16.44 23.56 17.27
CA TRP A 464 -15.43 24.08 16.33
C TRP A 464 -14.09 24.31 17.02
N THR A 465 -13.00 24.13 16.27
CA THR A 465 -11.66 24.51 16.73
C THR A 465 -11.38 25.96 16.39
N GLN A 466 -10.64 26.62 17.27
CA GLN A 466 -9.91 27.82 16.94
C GLN A 466 -8.41 27.59 17.08
N LYS A 467 -7.67 28.04 16.08
CA LYS A 467 -6.22 27.91 16.06
C LYS A 467 -5.58 28.72 17.17
N GLY A 468 -4.33 28.36 17.48
CA GLY A 468 -3.35 29.27 18.05
C GLY A 468 -2.23 29.46 17.04
N ALA A 469 -1.26 30.33 17.32
CA ALA A 469 0.01 30.27 16.59
C ALA A 469 0.61 28.85 16.72
N PRO A 470 1.36 28.35 15.72
CA PRO A 470 1.89 27.00 15.78
C PRO A 470 2.70 26.73 17.04
N LYS A 471 2.41 25.59 17.71
CA LYS A 471 3.06 25.15 18.95
C LYS A 471 2.96 26.16 20.12
N SER A 472 1.97 27.06 20.08
CA SER A 472 1.83 28.11 21.11
C SER A 472 1.05 27.68 22.36
N GLY A 473 0.37 26.53 22.32
CA GLY A 473 -0.54 26.13 23.39
C GLY A 473 -1.74 27.07 23.57
N LYS A 474 -2.09 27.87 22.55
CA LYS A 474 -3.22 28.83 22.61
C LYS A 474 -4.46 28.37 21.86
N GLY A 475 -4.43 27.16 21.30
CA GLY A 475 -5.57 26.57 20.61
C GLY A 475 -6.73 26.27 21.57
N ARG A 476 -7.94 26.27 21.02
CA ARG A 476 -9.18 26.13 21.79
C ARG A 476 -10.21 25.31 21.01
N ILE A 477 -11.12 24.66 21.72
CA ILE A 477 -12.32 24.03 21.17
C ILE A 477 -13.53 24.65 21.86
N PHE A 478 -14.52 25.02 21.05
CA PHE A 478 -15.76 25.61 21.51
C PHE A 478 -16.96 24.74 21.14
N THR A 479 -18.09 24.99 21.79
CA THR A 479 -19.38 24.38 21.46
C THR A 479 -20.53 25.37 21.59
N ALA A 480 -21.57 25.18 20.79
CA ALA A 480 -22.84 25.87 20.91
C ALA A 480 -24.01 24.98 20.48
N ALA A 481 -25.23 25.39 20.80
CA ALA A 481 -26.43 24.64 20.42
C ALA A 481 -26.70 24.74 18.91
N ILE A 482 -27.16 23.66 18.27
CA ILE A 482 -27.52 23.62 16.84
C ILE A 482 -28.59 24.67 16.49
N GLY A 483 -29.52 24.93 17.43
CA GLY A 483 -30.58 25.92 17.29
C GLY A 483 -30.19 27.35 17.66
N ALA A 484 -28.90 27.66 17.87
CA ALA A 484 -28.47 29.03 18.17
C ALA A 484 -28.87 29.98 17.03
N PRO A 485 -29.49 31.14 17.33
CA PRO A 485 -29.86 32.10 16.29
C PRO A 485 -28.63 32.59 15.50
N PRO A 486 -28.74 32.80 14.18
CA PRO A 486 -27.65 33.38 13.40
C PRO A 486 -27.14 34.69 13.99
N GLY A 487 -25.82 34.86 14.04
CA GLY A 487 -25.16 36.04 14.59
C GLY A 487 -25.22 36.18 16.11
N SER A 488 -25.83 35.24 16.84
CA SER A 488 -25.91 35.31 18.31
C SER A 488 -24.57 35.07 19.02
N ILE A 489 -23.59 34.48 18.35
CA ILE A 489 -22.27 34.17 18.90
C ILE A 489 -21.24 35.12 18.28
N ALA A 490 -21.02 36.25 18.95
CA ALA A 490 -20.08 37.30 18.52
C ALA A 490 -18.79 37.31 19.37
N ALA A 491 -17.75 37.94 18.84
CA ALA A 491 -16.46 38.10 19.52
C ALA A 491 -16.64 38.80 20.90
N GLY A 492 -16.02 38.26 21.95
CA GLY A 492 -16.09 38.81 23.30
C GLY A 492 -17.38 38.52 24.09
N GLY A 493 -18.37 37.81 23.52
CA GLY A 493 -19.58 37.37 24.22
C GLY A 493 -19.47 35.94 24.74
N ASN A 494 -19.84 35.70 26.01
CA ASN A 494 -19.93 34.40 26.70
C ASN A 494 -18.84 33.37 26.34
N GLU A 495 -17.61 33.82 26.07
CA GLU A 495 -16.53 32.94 25.60
C GLU A 495 -16.20 31.83 26.61
N GLU A 496 -16.29 32.14 27.90
CA GLU A 496 -16.07 31.19 29.00
C GLU A 496 -17.11 30.07 29.02
N GLU A 497 -18.35 30.33 28.59
CA GLU A 497 -19.42 29.31 28.57
C GLU A 497 -19.31 28.38 27.35
N LEU A 498 -18.81 28.94 26.23
CA LEU A 498 -18.68 28.28 24.93
C LEU A 498 -17.37 27.48 24.82
N CYS A 499 -16.28 27.97 25.41
CA CYS A 499 -14.96 27.34 25.36
C CYS A 499 -14.94 26.11 26.27
N ILE A 500 -14.81 24.92 25.68
CA ILE A 500 -14.82 23.66 26.43
C ILE A 500 -13.43 23.08 26.64
N LEU A 501 -12.46 23.44 25.79
CA LEU A 501 -11.06 23.09 25.94
C LEU A 501 -10.19 24.27 25.53
N SER A 502 -9.13 24.51 26.29
CA SER A 502 -8.14 25.56 26.03
C SER A 502 -6.74 25.04 26.33
N GLY A 503 -5.71 25.81 25.98
CA GLY A 503 -4.34 25.37 26.18
C GLY A 503 -3.86 24.37 25.12
N LEU A 504 -4.56 24.24 23.99
CA LEU A 504 -4.33 23.16 23.04
C LEU A 504 -3.23 23.50 22.03
N PRO A 505 -2.44 22.50 21.58
CA PRO A 505 -1.39 22.64 20.58
C PRO A 505 -1.93 22.75 19.14
N GLU A 506 -2.65 23.83 18.84
CA GLU A 506 -3.22 24.12 17.51
C GLU A 506 -4.14 22.99 17.00
N PRO A 507 -5.35 22.83 17.58
CA PRO A 507 -6.27 21.80 17.15
C PRO A 507 -6.83 22.13 15.76
N ILE A 508 -6.92 21.12 14.89
CA ILE A 508 -7.27 21.29 13.47
C ILE A 508 -8.67 20.75 13.20
N ASP A 509 -8.81 19.46 12.95
CA ASP A 509 -10.10 18.82 12.65
C ASP A 509 -10.60 18.04 13.86
N LEU A 510 -11.90 17.78 13.92
CA LEU A 510 -12.53 17.11 15.05
C LEU A 510 -13.73 16.26 14.63
N GLU A 511 -13.96 15.16 15.35
CA GLU A 511 -15.05 14.21 15.09
C GLU A 511 -15.66 13.79 16.42
N VAL A 512 -16.99 13.64 16.47
CA VAL A 512 -17.72 13.21 17.67
C VAL A 512 -18.22 11.78 17.51
N ASP A 513 -17.76 10.89 18.39
CA ASP A 513 -18.36 9.57 18.60
C ASP A 513 -19.58 9.74 19.52
N GLU A 514 -20.75 9.93 18.92
CA GLU A 514 -21.98 10.10 19.68
C GLU A 514 -22.35 8.86 20.48
N GLU A 515 -21.98 7.66 20.03
CA GLU A 515 -22.36 6.40 20.67
C GLU A 515 -21.59 6.19 21.98
N MET A 516 -20.27 6.36 21.91
CA MET A 516 -19.38 6.23 23.06
C MET A 516 -19.26 7.50 23.89
N GLY A 517 -19.70 8.65 23.36
CA GLY A 517 -19.56 9.94 24.02
C GLY A 517 -18.10 10.37 24.08
N VAL A 518 -17.41 10.38 22.94
CA VAL A 518 -15.99 10.79 22.86
C VAL A 518 -15.81 11.86 21.79
N LEU A 519 -15.04 12.90 22.09
CA LEU A 519 -14.60 13.90 21.12
C LEU A 519 -13.15 13.62 20.74
N TYR A 520 -12.88 13.46 19.44
CA TYR A 520 -11.55 13.29 18.86
C TYR A 520 -11.11 14.56 18.13
N TRP A 521 -9.81 14.85 18.12
CA TRP A 521 -9.26 15.91 17.27
C TRP A 521 -7.80 15.69 16.91
N THR A 522 -7.41 16.21 15.75
CA THR A 522 -6.02 16.31 15.29
C THR A 522 -5.39 17.62 15.74
N ASP A 523 -4.07 17.64 15.84
CA ASP A 523 -3.31 18.85 16.17
C ASP A 523 -2.10 19.06 15.24
N ARG A 524 -1.49 20.24 15.33
CA ARG A 524 -0.16 20.54 14.75
C ARG A 524 0.95 20.64 15.79
N GLY A 525 0.81 19.81 16.81
CA GLY A 525 1.86 19.33 17.68
C GLY A 525 2.30 20.25 18.81
N GLU A 526 2.76 19.58 19.88
CA GLU A 526 3.44 20.17 21.04
C GLU A 526 4.84 19.56 21.15
N LEU A 527 5.86 20.32 21.55
CA LEU A 527 7.15 19.72 21.92
C LEU A 527 7.02 19.04 23.29
N PRO A 528 7.52 17.80 23.49
CA PRO A 528 8.33 16.98 22.59
C PRO A 528 7.54 15.96 21.75
N TYR A 529 6.21 15.97 21.80
CA TYR A 529 5.35 14.88 21.31
C TYR A 529 5.07 14.91 19.81
N GLY A 530 5.19 16.08 19.17
CA GLY A 530 4.85 16.27 17.76
C GLY A 530 3.34 16.19 17.51
N ASN A 531 2.93 16.04 16.26
CA ASN A 531 1.52 15.99 15.87
C ASN A 531 0.87 14.67 16.31
N ALA A 532 -0.36 14.75 16.80
CA ALA A 532 -1.06 13.69 17.49
C ALA A 532 -2.57 13.70 17.22
N LEU A 533 -3.19 12.56 17.51
CA LEU A 533 -4.63 12.41 17.66
C LEU A 533 -4.94 12.43 19.17
N TYR A 534 -5.86 13.30 19.58
CA TYR A 534 -6.35 13.37 20.94
C TYR A 534 -7.77 12.86 21.06
N ARG A 535 -8.15 12.53 22.29
CA ARG A 535 -9.53 12.27 22.69
C ARG A 535 -9.86 12.87 24.05
N VAL A 536 -11.15 13.10 24.29
CA VAL A 536 -11.71 13.34 25.63
C VAL A 536 -13.11 12.76 25.70
N ASP A 537 -13.46 12.21 26.87
CA ASP A 537 -14.83 11.74 27.12
C ASP A 537 -15.78 12.93 27.22
N LEU A 538 -17.04 12.72 26.85
CA LEU A 538 -18.13 13.69 26.92
C LEU A 538 -19.18 13.24 27.93
N ASP A 539 -19.73 14.20 28.68
CA ASP A 539 -20.89 13.97 29.54
C ASP A 539 -22.21 13.87 28.76
N THR A 540 -23.32 13.73 29.49
CA THR A 540 -24.65 13.64 28.89
C THR A 540 -25.10 14.90 28.15
N GLU A 541 -24.44 16.04 28.39
CA GLU A 541 -24.68 17.30 27.69
C GLU A 541 -23.70 17.52 26.53
N GLY A 542 -22.77 16.60 26.27
CA GLY A 542 -21.74 16.76 25.25
C GLY A 542 -20.59 17.68 25.66
N ARG A 543 -20.33 17.84 26.97
CA ARG A 543 -19.18 18.62 27.48
C ARG A 543 -18.05 17.68 27.95
N PRO A 544 -16.77 18.10 27.82
CA PRO A 544 -15.63 17.27 28.20
C PRO A 544 -15.61 16.84 29.68
N VAL A 545 -15.26 15.57 29.92
CA VAL A 545 -15.03 14.99 31.23
C VAL A 545 -13.57 14.55 31.34
N GLY A 546 -12.88 15.05 32.36
CA GLY A 546 -11.47 14.71 32.58
C GLY A 546 -10.51 15.54 31.73
N LYS A 547 -9.32 14.98 31.46
CA LYS A 547 -8.26 15.66 30.71
C LYS A 547 -8.11 15.02 29.32
N PRO A 548 -7.75 15.81 28.29
CA PRO A 548 -7.35 15.27 26.99
C PRO A 548 -6.30 14.17 27.09
N GLU A 549 -6.51 13.08 26.34
CA GLU A 549 -5.58 11.96 26.21
C GLU A 549 -5.04 11.88 24.78
N ILE A 550 -3.77 11.52 24.64
CA ILE A 550 -3.17 11.26 23.32
C ILE A 550 -3.44 9.80 22.95
N VAL A 551 -4.11 9.58 21.81
CA VAL A 551 -4.35 8.25 21.25
C VAL A 551 -3.12 7.76 20.49
N ILE A 552 -2.60 8.58 19.57
CA ILE A 552 -1.39 8.28 18.78
C ILE A 552 -0.55 9.52 18.50
N ARG A 553 0.73 9.29 18.17
CA ARG A 553 1.74 10.31 17.85
C ARG A 553 2.43 10.02 16.51
N GLY A 554 3.28 10.94 16.08
CA GLY A 554 4.13 10.77 14.90
C GLY A 554 3.34 10.86 13.61
N LEU A 555 2.46 11.87 13.52
CA LEU A 555 1.79 12.31 12.29
C LEU A 555 2.58 13.48 11.68
N HIS A 556 2.45 13.72 10.37
CA HIS A 556 3.23 14.73 9.65
C HIS A 556 2.33 15.88 9.16
N GLU A 557 2.00 16.83 10.05
CA GLU A 557 1.00 17.89 9.85
C GLU A 557 -0.41 17.30 9.64
N ALA A 558 -0.93 16.66 10.69
CA ALA A 558 -2.24 16.01 10.67
C ALA A 558 -3.37 17.02 10.41
N ILE A 559 -4.32 16.62 9.55
CA ILE A 559 -5.50 17.41 9.21
C ILE A 559 -6.75 16.60 9.51
N GLY A 560 -7.20 15.76 8.58
CA GLY A 560 -8.50 15.12 8.66
C GLY A 560 -8.56 14.02 9.71
N VAL A 561 -9.72 13.88 10.34
CA VAL A 561 -10.07 12.75 11.20
C VAL A 561 -11.46 12.26 10.85
N SER A 562 -11.64 10.94 10.74
CA SER A 562 -12.95 10.33 10.52
C SER A 562 -13.08 9.01 11.26
N LEU A 563 -14.23 8.78 11.87
CA LEU A 563 -14.51 7.58 12.65
C LEU A 563 -15.34 6.59 11.84
N ASP A 564 -14.90 5.34 11.80
CA ASP A 564 -15.78 4.22 11.47
C ASP A 564 -16.55 3.79 12.73
N ARG A 565 -17.79 4.25 12.85
CA ARG A 565 -18.73 3.88 13.92
C ARG A 565 -18.97 2.37 14.04
N LYS A 566 -18.80 1.56 12.98
CA LYS A 566 -19.03 0.11 13.03
C LYS A 566 -17.86 -0.61 13.71
N SER A 567 -16.63 -0.32 13.31
CA SER A 567 -15.42 -0.96 13.85
C SER A 567 -14.83 -0.25 15.07
N GLY A 568 -15.09 1.05 15.20
CA GLY A 568 -14.41 1.95 16.12
C GLY A 568 -13.05 2.43 15.63
N ASP A 569 -12.64 2.08 14.41
CA ASP A 569 -11.38 2.54 13.82
C ASP A 569 -11.45 4.03 13.46
N ILE A 570 -10.31 4.70 13.60
CA ILE A 570 -10.15 6.13 13.33
C ILE A 570 -9.19 6.28 12.15
N TYR A 571 -9.64 6.98 11.12
CA TYR A 571 -8.89 7.29 9.92
C TYR A 571 -8.35 8.72 9.99
N LEU A 572 -7.09 8.88 9.58
CA LEU A 572 -6.38 10.15 9.66
C LEU A 572 -5.62 10.42 8.36
N THR A 573 -5.46 11.70 8.05
CA THR A 573 -4.73 12.19 6.89
C THR A 573 -3.77 13.28 7.30
N ASP A 574 -2.66 13.40 6.58
CA ASP A 574 -1.67 14.43 6.83
C ASP A 574 -1.06 15.04 5.56
N LEU A 575 -0.50 16.24 5.70
CA LEU A 575 0.13 16.95 4.59
C LEU A 575 1.48 16.33 4.18
N GLY A 576 1.98 15.35 4.93
CA GLY A 576 3.12 14.51 4.57
C GLY A 576 2.77 13.39 3.58
N GLY A 577 1.54 13.36 3.07
CA GLY A 577 1.11 12.43 2.03
C GLY A 577 0.76 11.04 2.56
N SER A 578 0.37 10.93 3.83
CA SER A 578 0.00 9.66 4.46
C SER A 578 -1.48 9.58 4.86
N ILE A 579 -2.04 8.39 4.72
CA ILE A 579 -3.37 8.01 5.24
C ILE A 579 -3.15 6.91 6.27
N TYR A 580 -3.69 7.09 7.47
CA TYR A 580 -3.51 6.17 8.59
C TYR A 580 -4.84 5.56 9.01
N ARG A 581 -4.75 4.37 9.59
CA ARG A 581 -5.77 3.76 10.43
C ARG A 581 -5.23 3.63 11.84
N CYS A 582 -6.05 3.95 12.82
CA CYS A 582 -5.74 3.74 14.23
C CYS A 582 -6.93 3.09 14.92
N ASN A 583 -6.70 2.01 15.65
CA ASN A 583 -7.74 1.49 16.53
C ASN A 583 -7.81 2.32 17.83
N ARG A 584 -8.84 2.10 18.65
CA ARG A 584 -9.04 2.84 19.91
C ARG A 584 -7.95 2.64 20.98
N ASP A 585 -7.17 1.56 20.85
CA ASP A 585 -6.05 1.24 21.74
C ASP A 585 -4.75 1.96 21.35
N GLY A 586 -4.76 2.78 20.29
CA GLY A 586 -3.59 3.51 19.82
C GLY A 586 -2.67 2.69 18.90
N LYS A 587 -3.14 1.56 18.38
CA LYS A 587 -2.41 0.80 17.35
C LYS A 587 -2.58 1.51 16.01
N LYS A 588 -1.52 2.16 15.55
CA LYS A 588 -1.43 2.89 14.28
C LYS A 588 -0.91 1.99 13.14
N GLU A 589 -1.52 2.13 11.98
CA GLU A 589 -1.12 1.53 10.71
C GLU A 589 -1.11 2.61 9.61
N VAL A 590 -0.13 2.55 8.71
CA VAL A 590 -0.09 3.39 7.51
C VAL A 590 -0.81 2.63 6.40
N LEU A 591 -1.98 3.11 5.97
CA LEU A 591 -2.75 2.48 4.89
C LEU A 591 -2.23 2.88 3.51
N TYR A 592 -1.74 4.11 3.39
CA TYR A 592 -1.25 4.66 2.14
C TYR A 592 -0.20 5.73 2.40
N ARG A 593 0.80 5.81 1.52
CA ARG A 593 1.79 6.89 1.53
C ARG A 593 2.28 7.19 0.10
N GLU A 594 2.26 8.47 -0.27
CA GLU A 594 2.85 8.97 -1.51
C GLU A 594 3.48 10.34 -1.25
N ASP A 595 4.81 10.45 -1.37
CA ASP A 595 5.54 11.69 -1.05
C ASP A 595 5.19 12.86 -2.02
N GLY A 596 4.50 12.58 -3.13
CA GLY A 596 4.02 13.57 -4.10
C GLY A 596 2.62 14.13 -3.83
N ARG A 597 1.99 13.77 -2.71
CA ARG A 597 0.63 14.21 -2.34
C ARG A 597 0.61 14.87 -0.96
N ALA A 598 -0.43 15.66 -0.70
CA ALA A 598 -0.67 16.25 0.62
C ALA A 598 -2.16 16.12 0.96
N PHE A 599 -2.50 15.33 1.98
CA PHE A 599 -3.89 15.01 2.26
C PHE A 599 -4.50 15.92 3.34
N THR A 600 -5.75 16.33 3.10
CA THR A 600 -6.55 17.16 4.03
C THR A 600 -7.72 16.36 4.58
N GLY A 601 -8.94 16.55 4.11
CA GLY A 601 -10.14 15.88 4.65
C GLY A 601 -10.13 14.37 4.36
N VAL A 602 -10.69 13.60 5.30
CA VAL A 602 -10.96 12.17 5.16
C VAL A 602 -12.36 11.87 5.64
N LEU A 603 -13.03 10.94 5.00
CA LEU A 603 -14.34 10.46 5.39
C LEU A 603 -14.44 8.95 5.18
N CYS A 604 -14.84 8.24 6.23
CA CYS A 604 -15.18 6.83 6.17
C CYS A 604 -16.63 6.62 5.69
N LEU A 605 -16.80 5.96 4.54
CA LEU A 605 -18.08 5.49 4.03
C LEU A 605 -18.37 4.11 4.61
N GLN A 606 -19.51 3.98 5.29
CA GLN A 606 -19.94 2.77 5.99
C GLN A 606 -20.98 1.96 5.24
#